data_AF-A0A850MEY6-F1
#
_entry.id   AF-A0A850MEY6-F1
#
_cell.length_a   1.000
_cell.length_b   1.000
_cell.length_c   1.000
_cell.angle_alpha   90.00
_cell.angle_beta   90.00
_cell.angle_gamma   90.00
#
_symmetry.space_group_name_H-M   'P 1'
#
loop_
_entity.id
_entity.type
_entity.pdbx_description
1 polymer ?
#
loop_
_entity_poly.entity_id
_entity_poly.type
_entity_poly.pdbx_seq_one_letter_code
_entity_poly.pdbx_strand_id
1 'polypeptide(L)'
;MKQANIFVISSWDDVTRLDLKLCELLETYKLKGTFFVVNNWMGKKISKDGLLHISESHEVGAHTLNHVNLTHIPAEVAKREIFESKRLLEKVLGKPVTSFAYPQGSYDKNHVEMVRNAKYLCARTTKPFYTAPAENPYELNVTIWAYPHALRDIRGMFRLFNLSPNLVVSPLRIKKWNELGKQIFDVLLESGGVFHFFGHAWQVEEIDGWRKLEDLLAHIAFRKNVTCVTITEHAKLCYYSGAK
;
A
#
# COMPACT_ATOMS: atom_id res chain seq x y z
N MET A 1 0.87 -14.36 28.34
CA MET A 1 0.48 -13.08 27.71
C MET A 1 -0.28 -13.42 26.42
N LYS A 2 -1.45 -12.82 26.15
CA LYS A 2 -2.15 -13.02 24.86
C LYS A 2 -1.22 -12.52 23.75
N GLN A 3 -0.95 -13.35 22.75
CA GLN A 3 -0.12 -12.94 21.62
C GLN A 3 -0.86 -11.87 20.83
N ALA A 4 -0.20 -10.74 20.53
CA ALA A 4 -0.82 -9.62 19.86
C ALA A 4 -0.99 -9.93 18.36
N ASN A 5 -2.16 -9.62 17.79
CA ASN A 5 -2.42 -9.82 16.37
C ASN A 5 -1.78 -8.69 15.56
N ILE A 6 -1.14 -9.06 14.45
CA ILE A 6 -0.59 -8.11 13.48
C ILE A 6 -1.37 -8.21 12.16
N PHE A 7 -1.71 -7.06 11.58
CA PHE A 7 -2.19 -6.96 10.21
C PHE A 7 -1.00 -6.72 9.28
N VAL A 8 -0.87 -7.56 8.26
CA VAL A 8 0.11 -7.35 7.17
C VAL A 8 -0.63 -6.87 5.94
N ILE A 9 -0.16 -5.75 5.40
CA ILE A 9 -0.71 -5.13 4.19
C ILE A 9 0.43 -4.94 3.20
N SER A 10 0.20 -5.35 1.96
CA SER A 10 1.10 -5.08 0.84
C SER A 10 0.36 -4.24 -0.20
N SER A 11 0.96 -3.14 -0.65
CA SER A 11 0.37 -2.34 -1.73
C SER A 11 1.36 -1.87 -2.77
N TRP A 12 0.91 -1.79 -4.02
CA TRP A 12 1.78 -1.61 -5.17
C TRP A 12 1.19 -0.58 -6.11
N ASP A 13 1.97 0.47 -6.35
CA ASP A 13 1.56 1.59 -7.19
C ASP A 13 2.03 1.37 -8.63
N ASP A 14 1.48 2.14 -9.56
CA ASP A 14 1.93 2.20 -10.93
C ASP A 14 1.86 0.87 -11.68
N VAL A 15 0.74 0.16 -11.55
CA VAL A 15 0.57 -1.20 -12.09
C VAL A 15 1.02 -1.31 -13.56
N THR A 16 1.92 -2.26 -13.78
CA THR A 16 2.50 -2.65 -15.05
C THR A 16 2.41 -4.16 -15.25
N ARG A 17 2.90 -4.68 -16.37
CA ARG A 17 3.04 -6.13 -16.61
C ARG A 17 3.93 -6.85 -15.59
N LEU A 18 4.85 -6.15 -14.92
CA LEU A 18 5.71 -6.76 -13.88
C LEU A 18 4.90 -7.15 -12.64
N ASP A 19 3.76 -6.52 -12.42
CA ASP A 19 2.89 -6.80 -11.30
C ASP A 19 2.24 -8.20 -11.41
N LEU A 20 2.20 -8.81 -12.60
CA LEU A 20 1.81 -10.22 -12.76
C LEU A 20 2.78 -11.17 -12.06
N LYS A 21 4.09 -10.98 -12.26
CA LYS A 21 5.14 -11.71 -11.53
C LYS A 21 5.06 -11.49 -10.03
N LEU A 22 4.74 -10.26 -9.62
CA LEU A 22 4.55 -9.93 -8.21
C LEU A 22 3.33 -10.61 -7.59
N CYS A 23 2.21 -10.72 -8.32
CA CYS A 23 1.02 -11.44 -7.87
C CYS A 23 1.36 -12.91 -7.60
N GLU A 24 1.97 -13.59 -8.56
CA GLU A 24 2.42 -14.99 -8.41
C GLU A 24 3.33 -15.17 -7.17
N LEU A 25 4.23 -14.21 -6.94
CA LEU A 25 5.11 -14.22 -5.78
C LEU A 25 4.32 -14.04 -4.46
N LEU A 26 3.38 -13.10 -4.39
CA LEU A 26 2.55 -12.91 -3.19
C LEU A 26 1.68 -14.16 -2.91
N GLU A 27 1.11 -14.76 -3.93
CA GLU A 27 0.30 -15.99 -3.85
C GLU A 27 1.11 -17.17 -3.31
N THR A 28 2.36 -17.33 -3.76
CA THR A 28 3.29 -18.36 -3.27
C THR A 28 3.43 -18.32 -1.74
N TYR A 29 3.40 -17.12 -1.16
CA TYR A 29 3.52 -16.91 0.29
C TYR A 29 2.17 -16.71 1.00
N LYS A 30 1.04 -16.89 0.30
CA LYS A 30 -0.33 -16.66 0.81
C LYS A 30 -0.54 -15.23 1.35
N LEU A 31 0.13 -14.25 0.74
CA LEU A 31 -0.09 -12.83 1.02
C LEU A 31 -1.06 -12.25 0.00
N LYS A 32 -1.82 -11.24 0.44
CA LYS A 32 -2.67 -10.44 -0.45
C LYS A 32 -1.98 -9.13 -0.80
N GLY A 33 -2.19 -8.65 -2.02
CA GLY A 33 -1.77 -7.34 -2.49
C GLY A 33 -2.95 -6.39 -2.72
N THR A 34 -2.67 -5.09 -2.69
CA THR A 34 -3.54 -4.03 -3.24
C THR A 34 -2.78 -3.31 -4.35
N PHE A 35 -3.29 -3.36 -5.57
CA PHE A 35 -2.62 -2.86 -6.78
C PHE A 35 -3.32 -1.59 -7.30
N PHE A 36 -2.63 -0.46 -7.27
CA PHE A 36 -3.18 0.85 -7.58
C PHE A 36 -2.92 1.25 -9.04
N VAL A 37 -4.00 1.36 -9.81
CA VAL A 37 -3.95 1.51 -11.27
C VAL A 37 -4.10 2.96 -11.70
N VAL A 38 -3.19 3.40 -12.58
CA VAL A 38 -3.32 4.63 -13.36
C VAL A 38 -4.12 4.31 -14.63
N ASN A 39 -5.34 4.83 -14.76
CA ASN A 39 -6.25 4.39 -15.84
C ASN A 39 -5.67 4.56 -17.24
N ASN A 40 -5.01 5.68 -17.53
CA ASN A 40 -4.49 5.97 -18.87
C ASN A 40 -3.21 5.20 -19.24
N TRP A 41 -2.72 4.35 -18.34
CA TRP A 41 -1.66 3.39 -18.62
C TRP A 41 -2.19 1.99 -18.97
N MET A 42 -3.48 1.72 -18.77
CA MET A 42 -4.11 0.49 -19.24
C MET A 42 -4.00 0.37 -20.76
N GLY A 43 -3.71 -0.84 -21.25
CA GLY A 43 -3.41 -1.13 -22.66
C GLY A 43 -1.98 -0.76 -23.09
N LYS A 44 -1.23 0.00 -22.27
CA LYS A 44 0.16 0.40 -22.56
C LYS A 44 1.17 -0.25 -21.62
N LYS A 45 0.90 -0.23 -20.32
CA LYS A 45 1.76 -0.77 -19.26
C LYS A 45 1.25 -2.11 -18.72
N ILE A 46 -0.07 -2.31 -18.74
CA ILE A 46 -0.76 -3.54 -18.33
C ILE A 46 -1.94 -3.79 -19.28
N SER A 47 -2.17 -5.03 -19.70
CA SER A 47 -3.34 -5.39 -20.51
C SER A 47 -4.61 -5.45 -19.67
N LYS A 48 -5.78 -5.37 -20.30
CA LYS A 48 -7.06 -5.56 -19.60
C LYS A 48 -7.12 -6.94 -18.92
N ASP A 49 -6.72 -7.99 -19.64
CA ASP A 49 -6.76 -9.36 -19.13
C ASP A 49 -5.78 -9.56 -17.97
N GLY A 50 -4.59 -8.96 -18.05
CA GLY A 50 -3.64 -8.99 -16.94
C GLY A 50 -4.20 -8.30 -15.70
N LEU A 51 -4.89 -7.17 -15.87
CA LEU A 51 -5.54 -6.49 -14.75
C LEU A 51 -6.70 -7.30 -14.16
N LEU A 52 -7.51 -7.94 -15.01
CA LEU A 52 -8.58 -8.82 -14.55
C LEU A 52 -8.02 -9.99 -13.74
N HIS A 53 -6.93 -10.61 -14.22
CA HIS A 53 -6.24 -11.68 -13.53
C HIS A 53 -5.73 -11.27 -12.13
N ILE A 54 -5.05 -10.12 -12.02
CA ILE A 54 -4.65 -9.56 -10.71
C ILE A 54 -5.86 -9.46 -9.78
N SER A 55 -7.00 -9.04 -10.31
CA SER A 55 -8.20 -8.82 -9.53
C SER A 55 -8.86 -10.12 -9.02
N GLU A 56 -8.49 -11.30 -9.51
CA GLU A 56 -9.07 -12.58 -9.07
C GLU A 56 -8.67 -12.91 -7.62
N SER A 57 -7.41 -12.66 -7.25
CA SER A 57 -6.83 -12.99 -5.94
C SER A 57 -6.46 -11.76 -5.11
N HIS A 58 -6.40 -10.58 -5.72
CA HIS A 58 -5.92 -9.35 -5.08
C HIS A 58 -6.89 -8.17 -5.24
N GLU A 59 -6.71 -7.16 -4.40
CA GLU A 59 -7.45 -5.91 -4.52
C GLU A 59 -6.86 -5.06 -5.65
N VAL A 60 -7.73 -4.47 -6.46
CA VAL A 60 -7.35 -3.43 -7.43
C VAL A 60 -7.96 -2.10 -6.97
N GLY A 61 -7.09 -1.12 -6.72
CA GLY A 61 -7.44 0.24 -6.31
C GLY A 61 -7.15 1.27 -7.40
N ALA A 62 -7.63 2.50 -7.21
CA ALA A 62 -7.45 3.59 -8.17
C ALA A 62 -6.24 4.49 -7.82
N HIS A 63 -5.54 4.99 -8.85
CA HIS A 63 -4.36 5.85 -8.72
C HIS A 63 -4.42 7.09 -9.63
N THR A 64 -5.58 7.75 -9.71
CA THR A 64 -5.93 8.82 -10.67
C THR A 64 -5.98 8.36 -12.13
N LEU A 65 -6.46 9.22 -13.03
CA LEU A 65 -6.47 8.91 -14.46
C LEU A 65 -5.06 8.96 -15.05
N ASN A 66 -4.30 10.00 -14.67
CA ASN A 66 -3.08 10.42 -15.35
C ASN A 66 -1.82 10.39 -14.49
N HIS A 67 -1.89 9.89 -13.25
CA HIS A 67 -0.80 9.93 -12.28
C HIS A 67 -0.34 11.37 -11.96
N VAL A 68 -1.31 12.28 -11.81
CA VAL A 68 -1.04 13.70 -11.52
C VAL A 68 -0.90 13.95 -10.03
N ASN A 69 -0.01 14.88 -9.67
CA ASN A 69 0.03 15.38 -8.31
C ASN A 69 -1.19 16.29 -8.09
N LEU A 70 -2.12 15.83 -7.26
CA LEU A 70 -3.39 16.49 -7.01
C LEU A 70 -3.22 17.90 -6.41
N THR A 71 -2.14 18.16 -5.66
CA THR A 71 -1.88 19.48 -5.06
C THR A 71 -1.32 20.51 -6.04
N HIS A 72 -1.00 20.11 -7.27
CA HIS A 72 -0.46 20.99 -8.32
C HIS A 72 -1.46 21.32 -9.44
N ILE A 73 -2.71 20.90 -9.29
CA ILE A 73 -3.75 21.06 -10.30
C ILE A 73 -4.99 21.74 -9.71
N PRO A 74 -5.85 22.37 -10.54
CA PRO A 74 -7.10 22.95 -10.07
C PRO A 74 -8.05 21.90 -9.46
N ALA A 75 -8.84 22.30 -8.46
CA ALA A 75 -9.75 21.41 -7.72
C ALA A 75 -10.74 20.63 -8.62
N GLU A 76 -11.29 21.26 -9.65
CA GLU A 76 -12.19 20.58 -10.60
C GLU A 76 -11.47 19.51 -11.42
N VAL A 77 -10.19 19.73 -11.75
CA VAL A 77 -9.35 18.73 -12.44
C VAL A 77 -9.05 17.57 -11.49
N ALA A 78 -8.67 17.86 -10.23
CA ALA A 78 -8.45 16.84 -9.21
C ALA A 78 -9.70 15.98 -8.96
N LYS A 79 -10.87 16.62 -8.88
CA LYS A 79 -12.15 15.91 -8.76
C LYS A 79 -12.38 14.98 -9.95
N ARG A 80 -12.16 15.45 -11.18
CA ARG A 80 -12.27 14.60 -12.37
C ARG A 80 -11.30 13.43 -12.32
N GLU A 81 -10.04 13.66 -11.96
CA GLU A 81 -9.00 12.62 -11.84
C GLU A 81 -9.40 11.51 -10.85
N ILE A 82 -10.03 11.87 -9.73
CA ILE A 82 -10.44 10.92 -8.69
C ILE A 82 -11.71 10.15 -9.09
N PHE A 83 -12.75 10.85 -9.55
CA PHE A 83 -14.06 10.26 -9.83
C PHE A 83 -14.04 9.39 -11.10
N GLU A 84 -13.43 9.90 -12.18
CA GLU A 84 -13.37 9.16 -13.43
C GLU A 84 -12.42 7.96 -13.34
N SER A 85 -11.37 8.04 -12.52
CA SER A 85 -10.50 6.89 -12.26
C SER A 85 -11.28 5.71 -11.68
N LYS A 86 -12.13 5.96 -10.69
CA LYS A 86 -13.06 4.95 -10.15
C LYS A 86 -13.98 4.41 -11.24
N ARG A 87 -14.74 5.30 -11.89
CA ARG A 87 -15.80 4.94 -12.84
C ARG A 87 -15.27 4.09 -13.99
N LEU A 88 -14.14 4.48 -14.57
CA LEU A 88 -13.53 3.75 -15.68
C LEU A 88 -12.93 2.42 -15.22
N LEU A 89 -12.33 2.37 -14.04
CA LEU A 89 -11.73 1.15 -13.51
C LEU A 89 -12.81 0.12 -13.12
N GLU A 90 -13.91 0.55 -12.49
CA GLU A 90 -15.07 -0.30 -12.20
C GLU A 90 -15.71 -0.85 -13.48
N LYS A 91 -15.80 -0.04 -14.56
CA LYS A 91 -16.27 -0.50 -15.87
C LYS A 91 -15.38 -1.61 -16.44
N VAL A 92 -14.07 -1.56 -16.20
CA VAL A 92 -13.13 -2.58 -16.67
C VAL A 92 -13.22 -3.85 -15.83
N LEU A 93 -13.27 -3.70 -14.50
CA LEU A 93 -13.24 -4.82 -13.55
C LEU A 93 -14.61 -5.50 -13.33
N GLY A 94 -15.71 -4.82 -13.65
CA GLY A 94 -17.07 -5.32 -13.38
C GLY A 94 -17.43 -5.41 -11.90
N LYS A 95 -16.65 -4.81 -11.01
CA LYS A 95 -16.84 -4.81 -9.55
C LYS A 95 -16.42 -3.48 -8.92
N PRO A 96 -16.89 -3.17 -7.69
CA PRO A 96 -16.56 -1.91 -7.03
C PRO A 96 -15.06 -1.73 -6.77
N VAL A 97 -14.57 -0.51 -6.97
CA VAL A 97 -13.20 -0.10 -6.62
C VAL A 97 -13.26 0.69 -5.32
N THR A 98 -12.74 0.14 -4.24
CA THR A 98 -12.99 0.65 -2.89
C THR A 98 -11.81 1.38 -2.26
N SER A 99 -10.60 1.27 -2.80
CA SER A 99 -9.42 1.97 -2.29
C SER A 99 -8.85 2.94 -3.33
N PHE A 100 -8.21 3.99 -2.81
CA PHE A 100 -7.53 4.99 -3.60
C PHE A 100 -6.10 5.21 -3.09
N ALA A 101 -5.21 5.60 -3.98
CA ALA A 101 -3.84 5.94 -3.67
C ALA A 101 -3.57 7.36 -4.17
N TYR A 102 -3.11 8.25 -3.28
CA TYR A 102 -2.69 9.58 -3.72
C TYR A 102 -1.34 9.48 -4.44
N PRO A 103 -1.21 9.90 -5.72
CA PRO A 103 0.08 9.96 -6.40
C PRO A 103 1.11 10.71 -5.57
N GLN A 104 2.29 10.13 -5.42
CA GLN A 104 3.40 10.65 -4.60
C GLN A 104 3.09 10.80 -3.10
N GLY A 105 1.89 10.40 -2.65
CA GLY A 105 1.38 10.64 -1.29
C GLY A 105 0.99 12.10 -1.03
N SER A 106 0.84 12.92 -2.08
CA SER A 106 0.48 14.34 -1.98
C SER A 106 -1.02 14.54 -2.04
N TYR A 107 -1.58 15.22 -1.03
CA TYR A 107 -2.99 15.54 -0.92
C TYR A 107 -3.21 16.70 0.05
N ASP A 108 -4.43 17.22 0.07
CA ASP A 108 -4.93 18.17 1.07
C ASP A 108 -6.31 17.71 1.58
N LYS A 109 -6.94 18.52 2.44
CA LYS A 109 -8.27 18.23 2.99
C LYS A 109 -9.35 18.12 1.91
N ASN A 110 -9.29 18.93 0.86
CA ASN A 110 -10.27 18.90 -0.22
C ASN A 110 -10.19 17.58 -0.99
N HIS A 111 -8.98 17.06 -1.23
CA HIS A 111 -8.78 15.76 -1.88
C HIS A 111 -9.34 14.61 -1.04
N VAL A 112 -9.18 14.64 0.29
CA VAL A 112 -9.80 13.66 1.19
C VAL A 112 -11.32 13.66 1.02
N GLU A 113 -11.95 14.83 0.99
CA GLU A 113 -13.39 14.94 0.76
C GLU A 113 -13.79 14.45 -0.64
N MET A 114 -12.99 14.75 -1.68
CA MET A 114 -13.26 14.26 -3.04
C MET A 114 -13.22 12.73 -3.11
N VAL A 115 -12.24 12.08 -2.48
CA VAL A 115 -12.13 10.62 -2.40
C VAL A 115 -13.33 10.03 -1.65
N ARG A 116 -13.73 10.61 -0.52
CA ARG A 116 -14.92 10.19 0.22
C ARG A 116 -16.20 10.36 -0.61
N ASN A 117 -16.35 11.48 -1.29
CA ASN A 117 -17.51 11.76 -2.14
C ASN A 117 -17.58 10.86 -3.37
N ALA A 118 -16.43 10.44 -3.90
CA ALA A 118 -16.33 9.41 -4.94
C ALA A 118 -16.63 7.99 -4.43
N LYS A 119 -16.99 7.82 -3.14
CA LYS A 119 -17.39 6.54 -2.53
C LYS A 119 -16.26 5.51 -2.49
N TYR A 120 -15.00 5.94 -2.43
CA TYR A 120 -13.95 5.07 -1.91
C TYR A 120 -14.16 4.87 -0.40
N LEU A 121 -13.74 3.73 0.14
CA LEU A 121 -13.78 3.43 1.57
C LEU A 121 -12.52 3.89 2.29
N CYS A 122 -11.40 3.99 1.58
CA CYS A 122 -10.12 4.33 2.18
C CYS A 122 -9.15 4.88 1.13
N ALA A 123 -8.10 5.54 1.61
CA ALA A 123 -7.02 6.02 0.77
C ALA A 123 -5.66 6.01 1.46
N ARG A 124 -4.62 5.78 0.66
CA ARG A 124 -3.26 5.51 1.12
C ARG A 124 -2.30 6.64 0.73
N THR A 125 -1.44 7.04 1.68
CA THR A 125 -0.35 8.03 1.53
C THR A 125 1.01 7.33 1.57
N THR A 126 2.11 8.03 1.29
CA THR A 126 3.46 7.42 1.28
C THR A 126 4.26 7.68 2.57
N LYS A 127 3.68 8.29 3.61
CA LYS A 127 4.39 8.64 4.84
C LYS A 127 4.86 7.37 5.57
N PRO A 128 6.18 7.16 5.74
CA PRO A 128 6.73 5.92 6.30
C PRO A 128 6.67 5.88 7.83
N PHE A 129 7.05 4.73 8.38
CA PHE A 129 7.29 4.51 9.80
C PHE A 129 6.05 4.66 10.68
N TYR A 130 4.90 4.25 10.15
CA TYR A 130 3.68 4.04 10.93
C TYR A 130 3.43 2.55 11.11
N THR A 131 3.07 2.17 12.33
CA THR A 131 2.86 0.76 12.71
C THR A 131 1.56 0.53 13.49
N ALA A 132 0.76 1.58 13.66
CA ALA A 132 -0.57 1.52 14.25
C ALA A 132 -1.63 1.74 13.17
N PRO A 133 -2.88 1.27 13.36
CA PRO A 133 -3.99 1.69 12.53
C PRO A 133 -4.07 3.22 12.46
N ALA A 134 -4.32 3.75 11.26
CA ALA A 134 -4.47 5.20 11.10
C ALA A 134 -5.74 5.70 11.82
N GLU A 135 -5.78 6.97 12.17
CA GLU A 135 -7.00 7.57 12.74
C GLU A 135 -8.07 7.81 11.67
N ASN A 136 -7.64 8.04 10.42
CA ASN A 136 -8.51 8.35 9.29
C ASN A 136 -8.33 7.30 8.18
N PRO A 137 -9.40 6.59 7.74
CA PRO A 137 -9.29 5.60 6.66
C PRO A 137 -8.86 6.21 5.32
N TYR A 138 -8.96 7.53 5.16
CA TYR A 138 -8.55 8.24 3.94
C TYR A 138 -7.10 8.75 3.97
N GLU A 139 -6.35 8.44 5.04
CA GLU A 139 -4.97 8.87 5.25
C GLU A 139 -4.12 7.70 5.78
N LEU A 140 -4.25 6.52 5.18
CA LEU A 140 -3.49 5.34 5.58
C LEU A 140 -2.01 5.54 5.27
N ASN A 141 -1.18 5.59 6.31
CA ASN A 141 0.27 5.68 6.20
C ASN A 141 0.89 4.28 6.12
N VAL A 142 2.16 4.23 5.75
CA VAL A 142 2.88 2.97 5.53
C VAL A 142 3.97 2.77 6.57
N THR A 143 4.39 1.53 6.74
CA THR A 143 5.51 1.17 7.61
C THR A 143 6.83 1.36 6.89
N ILE A 144 6.97 0.79 5.69
CA ILE A 144 8.24 0.77 4.96
C ILE A 144 8.04 0.74 3.45
N TRP A 145 9.01 1.27 2.72
CA TRP A 145 9.04 1.24 1.26
C TRP A 145 9.92 0.07 0.82
N ALA A 146 9.44 -0.76 -0.11
CA ALA A 146 10.17 -1.88 -0.70
C ALA A 146 11.22 -1.41 -1.74
N TYR A 147 11.96 -0.35 -1.41
CA TYR A 147 12.94 0.29 -2.27
C TYR A 147 13.97 1.11 -1.45
N PRO A 148 15.26 1.12 -1.82
CA PRO A 148 16.26 1.96 -1.18
C PRO A 148 15.96 3.45 -1.41
N HIS A 149 15.71 4.21 -0.35
CA HIS A 149 15.40 5.63 -0.47
C HIS A 149 16.21 6.48 0.52
N ALA A 150 16.29 7.78 0.25
CA ALA A 150 16.85 8.74 1.19
C ALA A 150 15.92 8.91 2.40
N LEU A 151 16.48 9.30 3.54
CA LEU A 151 15.69 9.64 4.71
C LEU A 151 14.76 10.82 4.38
N ARG A 152 13.45 10.58 4.50
CA ARG A 152 12.40 11.55 4.18
C ARG A 152 11.57 11.98 5.39
N ASP A 153 11.56 11.19 6.46
CA ASP A 153 10.76 11.47 7.67
C ASP A 153 11.57 11.22 8.95
N ILE A 154 12.15 12.30 9.48
CA ILE A 154 12.90 12.28 10.74
C ILE A 154 11.98 11.99 11.93
N ARG A 155 10.73 12.49 11.92
CA ARG A 155 9.77 12.23 13.01
C ARG A 155 9.39 10.76 13.07
N GLY A 156 9.28 10.12 11.90
CA GLY A 156 9.04 8.69 11.81
C GLY A 156 10.16 7.82 12.38
N MET A 157 11.41 8.29 12.36
CA MET A 157 12.50 7.59 13.06
C MET A 157 12.24 7.51 14.57
N PHE A 158 11.83 8.62 15.18
CA PHE A 158 11.49 8.65 16.61
C PHE A 158 10.27 7.79 16.94
N ARG A 159 9.30 7.67 16.01
CA ARG A 159 8.18 6.74 16.18
C ARG A 159 8.65 5.29 16.31
N LEU A 160 9.57 4.84 15.44
CA LEU A 160 10.12 3.48 15.53
C LEU A 160 11.01 3.28 16.76
N PHE A 161 11.81 4.28 17.13
CA PHE A 161 12.60 4.21 18.36
C PHE A 161 11.72 4.09 19.62
N ASN A 162 10.60 4.82 19.66
CA ASN A 162 9.63 4.73 20.75
C ASN A 162 8.86 3.40 20.76
N LEU A 163 8.65 2.78 19.59
CA LEU A 163 8.10 1.43 19.48
C LEU A 163 9.06 0.39 20.07
N SER A 164 10.34 0.49 19.72
CA SER A 164 11.40 -0.33 20.31
C SER A 164 12.76 0.36 20.16
N PRO A 165 13.54 0.54 21.25
CA PRO A 165 14.88 1.12 21.18
C PRO A 165 15.85 0.36 20.26
N ASN A 166 15.56 -0.91 19.95
CA ASN A 166 16.36 -1.73 19.04
C ASN A 166 16.14 -1.36 17.55
N LEU A 167 15.06 -0.64 17.22
CA LEU A 167 14.75 -0.15 15.87
C LEU A 167 15.47 1.16 15.58
N VAL A 168 16.80 1.11 15.53
CA VAL A 168 17.61 2.27 15.13
C VAL A 168 17.47 2.50 13.63
N VAL A 169 16.80 3.57 13.22
CA VAL A 169 16.71 3.97 11.81
C VAL A 169 17.90 4.86 11.47
N SER A 170 18.54 4.61 10.33
CA SER A 170 19.60 5.47 9.80
C SER A 170 19.57 5.47 8.27
N PRO A 171 20.16 6.46 7.59
CA PRO A 171 20.20 6.48 6.12
C PRO A 171 20.75 5.19 5.50
N LEU A 172 21.74 4.56 6.13
CA LEU A 172 22.31 3.28 5.66
C LEU A 172 21.34 2.10 5.86
N ARG A 173 20.59 2.08 6.96
CA ARG A 173 19.60 1.03 7.23
C ARG A 173 18.35 1.17 6.37
N ILE A 174 17.93 2.40 6.05
CA ILE A 174 16.81 2.63 5.12
C ILE A 174 17.13 2.07 3.73
N LYS A 175 18.38 2.18 3.27
CA LYS A 175 18.82 1.56 2.00
C LYS A 175 18.74 0.02 2.05
N LYS A 176 18.89 -0.58 3.23
CA LYS A 176 18.67 -2.02 3.50
C LYS A 176 17.22 -2.27 3.93
N TRP A 177 16.29 -1.83 3.10
CA TRP A 177 14.86 -1.81 3.42
C TRP A 177 14.30 -3.19 3.81
N ASN A 178 14.78 -4.28 3.21
CA ASN A 178 14.30 -5.63 3.52
C ASN A 178 14.67 -6.04 4.95
N GLU A 179 15.92 -5.80 5.36
CA GLU A 179 16.40 -6.09 6.72
C GLU A 179 15.68 -5.22 7.76
N LEU A 180 15.54 -3.92 7.47
CA LEU A 180 14.81 -3.01 8.34
C LEU A 180 13.33 -3.42 8.45
N GLY A 181 12.72 -3.84 7.35
CA GLY A 181 11.34 -4.33 7.30
C GLY A 181 11.15 -5.55 8.18
N LYS A 182 12.03 -6.54 8.09
CA LYS A 182 12.01 -7.74 8.95
C LYS A 182 12.11 -7.39 10.44
N GLN A 183 13.01 -6.47 10.79
CA GLN A 183 13.19 -6.05 12.19
C GLN A 183 11.96 -5.33 12.74
N ILE A 184 11.34 -4.44 11.96
CA ILE A 184 10.09 -3.79 12.36
C ILE A 184 8.99 -4.84 12.51
N PHE A 185 8.87 -5.76 11.55
CA PHE A 185 7.90 -6.85 11.58
C PHE A 185 8.08 -7.74 12.83
N ASP A 186 9.31 -8.09 13.21
CA ASP A 186 9.58 -8.91 14.40
C ASP A 186 9.14 -8.21 15.69
N VAL A 187 9.35 -6.90 15.80
CA VAL A 187 8.83 -6.10 16.92
C VAL A 187 7.30 -6.10 16.94
N LEU A 188 6.65 -6.03 15.77
CA LEU A 188 5.19 -6.05 15.67
C LEU A 188 4.58 -7.44 15.87
N LEU A 189 5.32 -8.53 15.67
CA LEU A 189 4.88 -9.87 16.05
C LEU A 189 4.68 -10.00 17.57
N GLU A 190 5.44 -9.24 18.35
CA GLU A 190 5.34 -9.23 19.81
C GLU A 190 4.32 -8.21 20.33
N SER A 191 4.30 -7.02 19.73
CA SER A 191 3.51 -5.88 20.19
C SER A 191 2.16 -5.70 19.50
N GLY A 192 1.95 -6.35 18.35
CA GLY A 192 0.79 -6.16 17.48
C GLY A 192 0.86 -4.88 16.66
N GLY A 193 -0.16 -4.64 15.83
CA GLY A 193 -0.27 -3.44 15.02
C GLY A 193 -0.42 -3.72 13.52
N VAL A 194 0.08 -2.81 12.70
CA VAL A 194 -0.03 -2.85 11.23
C VAL A 194 1.36 -2.80 10.63
N PHE A 195 1.73 -3.83 9.86
CA PHE A 195 2.90 -3.83 9.02
C PHE A 195 2.48 -3.65 7.56
N HIS A 196 2.56 -2.40 7.08
CA HIS A 196 2.21 -2.03 5.72
C HIS A 196 3.48 -1.72 4.93
N PHE A 197 3.88 -2.61 4.04
CA PHE A 197 4.96 -2.33 3.09
C PHE A 197 4.38 -1.99 1.71
N PHE A 198 4.93 -0.96 1.08
CA PHE A 198 4.51 -0.58 -0.28
C PHE A 198 5.70 -0.41 -1.21
N GLY A 199 5.47 -0.53 -2.51
CA GLY A 199 6.48 -0.26 -3.52
C GLY A 199 5.91 -0.19 -4.92
N HIS A 200 6.78 -0.36 -5.91
CA HIS A 200 6.41 -0.49 -7.32
C HIS A 200 7.16 -1.69 -7.89
N ALA A 201 6.48 -2.58 -8.63
CA ALA A 201 7.14 -3.77 -9.20
C ALA A 201 8.31 -3.40 -10.14
N TRP A 202 8.18 -2.30 -10.89
CA TRP A 202 9.24 -1.80 -11.77
C TRP A 202 10.47 -1.30 -11.01
N GLN A 203 10.31 -0.75 -9.80
CA GLN A 203 11.43 -0.36 -8.96
C GLN A 203 12.16 -1.58 -8.39
N VAL A 204 11.42 -2.63 -8.05
CA VAL A 204 12.00 -3.90 -7.60
C VAL A 204 12.82 -4.52 -8.73
N GLU A 205 12.31 -4.50 -9.96
CA GLU A 205 13.04 -4.95 -11.15
C GLU A 205 14.30 -4.11 -11.40
N GLU A 206 14.20 -2.77 -11.36
CA GLU A 206 15.30 -1.85 -11.65
C GLU A 206 16.55 -2.08 -10.77
N ILE A 207 16.36 -2.50 -9.52
CA ILE A 207 17.45 -2.71 -8.56
C ILE A 207 17.83 -4.19 -8.36
N ASP A 208 17.34 -5.09 -9.23
CA ASP A 208 17.46 -6.55 -9.06
C ASP A 208 17.01 -7.00 -7.65
N GLY A 209 15.88 -6.43 -7.22
CA GLY A 209 15.37 -6.50 -5.85
C GLY A 209 14.48 -7.69 -5.53
N TRP A 210 14.13 -8.52 -6.51
CA TRP A 210 13.16 -9.61 -6.34
C TRP A 210 13.54 -10.57 -5.23
N ARG A 211 14.82 -10.96 -5.15
CA ARG A 211 15.30 -11.84 -4.08
C ARG A 211 15.15 -11.21 -2.70
N LYS A 212 15.35 -9.89 -2.57
CA LYS A 212 15.17 -9.16 -1.30
C LYS A 212 13.70 -9.05 -0.91
N LEU A 213 12.83 -8.89 -1.90
CA LEU A 213 11.39 -8.88 -1.68
C LEU A 213 10.90 -10.25 -1.23
N GLU A 214 11.24 -11.31 -1.97
CA GLU A 214 10.92 -12.69 -1.62
C GLU A 214 11.43 -13.05 -0.22
N ASP A 215 12.65 -12.65 0.12
CA ASP A 215 13.24 -12.80 1.44
C ASP A 215 12.43 -12.13 2.57
N LEU A 216 11.84 -10.95 2.32
CA LEU A 216 10.90 -10.31 3.26
C LEU A 216 9.57 -11.08 3.32
N LEU A 217 9.01 -11.50 2.18
CA LEU A 217 7.73 -12.23 2.12
C LEU A 217 7.83 -13.57 2.86
N ALA A 218 8.92 -14.31 2.62
CA ALA A 218 9.22 -15.57 3.31
C ALA A 218 9.35 -15.39 4.82
N HIS A 219 9.92 -14.27 5.27
CA HIS A 219 10.03 -13.96 6.69
C HIS A 219 8.67 -13.69 7.34
N ILE A 220 7.73 -13.10 6.61
CA ILE A 220 6.37 -12.76 7.07
C ILE A 220 5.43 -13.97 7.02
N ALA A 221 5.55 -14.80 5.99
CA ALA A 221 4.61 -15.86 5.70
C ALA A 221 4.52 -16.89 6.82
N PHE A 222 3.35 -17.52 6.93
CA PHE A 222 3.11 -18.69 7.80
C PHE A 222 3.37 -18.47 9.30
N ARG A 223 3.48 -17.21 9.76
CA ARG A 223 3.59 -16.89 11.19
C ARG A 223 2.24 -17.02 11.89
N LYS A 224 2.23 -17.65 13.06
CA LYS A 224 1.07 -17.66 13.95
C LYS A 224 0.82 -16.21 14.40
N ASN A 225 -0.43 -15.73 14.33
CA ASN A 225 -0.89 -14.36 14.66
C ASN A 225 -0.70 -13.26 13.59
N VAL A 226 -0.28 -13.62 12.38
CA VAL A 226 -0.33 -12.71 11.22
C VAL A 226 -1.65 -12.86 10.49
N THR A 227 -2.31 -11.73 10.23
CA THR A 227 -3.46 -11.65 9.32
C THR A 227 -3.08 -10.82 8.10
N CYS A 228 -2.86 -11.47 6.97
CA CYS A 228 -2.61 -10.79 5.69
C CYS A 228 -3.93 -10.31 5.09
N VAL A 229 -4.06 -9.00 4.90
CA VAL A 229 -5.30 -8.37 4.43
C VAL A 229 -4.98 -7.34 3.34
N THR A 230 -5.94 -7.11 2.45
CA THR A 230 -5.87 -5.96 1.54
C THR A 230 -6.14 -4.65 2.29
N ILE A 231 -5.88 -3.51 1.65
CA ILE A 231 -6.16 -2.19 2.25
C ILE A 231 -7.64 -2.03 2.60
N THR A 232 -8.55 -2.42 1.71
CA THR A 232 -9.99 -2.35 1.98
C THR A 232 -10.42 -3.30 3.09
N GLU A 233 -9.88 -4.52 3.13
CA GLU A 233 -10.18 -5.48 4.19
C GLU A 233 -9.75 -4.95 5.57
N HIS A 234 -8.54 -4.40 5.67
CA HIS A 234 -8.06 -3.73 6.87
C HIS A 234 -8.98 -2.56 7.26
N ALA A 235 -9.33 -1.70 6.30
CA ALA A 235 -10.20 -0.56 6.57
C ALA A 235 -11.58 -0.99 7.09
N LYS A 236 -12.16 -2.05 6.54
CA LYS A 236 -13.44 -2.61 7.04
C LYS A 236 -13.33 -3.11 8.47
N LEU A 237 -12.25 -3.81 8.80
CA LEU A 237 -12.02 -4.32 10.15
C LEU A 237 -11.83 -3.21 11.19
N CYS A 238 -11.12 -2.13 10.84
CA CYS A 238 -10.78 -1.07 11.79
C CYS A 238 -11.81 0.06 11.89
N TYR A 239 -12.53 0.37 10.82
CA TYR A 239 -13.36 1.59 10.75
C TYR A 239 -14.84 1.34 10.48
N TYR A 240 -15.21 0.16 9.97
CA TYR A 240 -16.57 -0.12 9.50
C TYR A 240 -17.21 -1.36 10.13
N SER A 241 -16.53 -2.03 11.05
CA SER A 241 -16.97 -3.24 11.75
C SER A 241 -18.16 -3.04 12.70
N GLY A 242 -18.62 -1.80 12.88
CA GLY A 242 -19.84 -1.44 13.61
C GLY A 242 -21.02 -0.96 12.75
N ALA A 243 -20.87 -0.85 11.43
CA ALA A 243 -21.94 -0.46 10.52
C ALA A 243 -22.69 -1.71 10.04
N LYS A 244 -23.68 -2.14 10.83
CA LYS A 244 -24.75 -3.04 10.36
C LYS A 244 -25.94 -2.22 9.92
#